data_AF-A0A3C1I0B2-F1
#
_entry.id   AF-A0A3C1I0B2-F1
#
_cell.length_a   1.000
_cell.length_b   1.000
_cell.length_c   1.000
_cell.angle_alpha   90.00
_cell.angle_beta   90.00
_cell.angle_gamma   90.00
#
_symmetry.space_group_name_H-M   'P 1'
#
loop_
_entity.id
_entity.type
_entity.pdbx_description
1 polymer ?
#
loop_
_entity_poly.entity_id
_entity_poly.type
_entity_poly.pdbx_seq_one_letter_code
_entity_poly.pdbx_strand_id
1 'polypeptide(L)'
;MLLTLLGPIKMFVNEIDIDFILVRYILDEHCQDVNGRYFIQYEYKKEYKKQKIRCCLPSIKEEGDIESGERQEATSFYKDFTKLTIGKEASLGTYEECGYDYSGS
;
A
#
# COMPACT_ATOMS: atom_id res chain seq x y z
N MET A 1 5.85 9.21 -9.19
CA MET A 1 4.66 9.81 -8.54
C MET A 1 3.38 9.22 -9.14
N LEU A 2 2.49 8.64 -8.32
CA LEU A 2 1.16 8.19 -8.76
C LEU A 2 0.13 9.28 -8.47
N LEU A 3 -0.58 9.73 -9.50
CA LEU A 3 -1.73 10.63 -9.33
C LEU A 3 -3.02 9.81 -9.35
N THR A 4 -3.79 9.87 -8.27
CA THR A 4 -5.09 9.23 -8.16
C THR A 4 -6.20 10.28 -8.22
N LEU A 5 -7.46 9.84 -8.33
CA LEU A 5 -8.62 10.72 -8.22
C LEU A 5 -8.72 11.39 -6.84
N LEU A 6 -8.10 10.82 -5.80
CA LEU A 6 -8.02 11.40 -4.46
C LEU A 6 -6.76 12.26 -4.25
N GLY A 7 -5.95 12.45 -5.29
CA GLY A 7 -4.70 13.22 -5.24
C GLY A 7 -3.44 12.35 -5.34
N PRO A 8 -2.26 12.96 -5.19
CA PRO A 8 -0.98 12.25 -5.32
C PRO A 8 -0.72 11.34 -4.13
N ILE A 9 -0.16 10.17 -4.41
CA ILE A 9 0.42 9.32 -3.36
C ILE A 9 1.87 9.74 -3.13
N LYS A 10 2.24 9.84 -1.85
CA LYS A 10 3.62 10.04 -1.40
C LYS A 10 4.09 8.89 -0.53
N MET A 11 5.39 8.61 -0.61
CA MET A 11 6.05 7.63 0.25
C MET A 11 7.17 8.29 1.04
N PHE A 12 7.31 7.87 2.28
CA PHE A 12 8.35 8.33 3.18
C PHE A 12 9.05 7.14 3.80
N VAL A 13 10.38 7.21 3.86
CA VAL A 13 11.21 6.27 4.62
C VAL A 13 11.97 7.07 5.65
N ASN A 14 11.74 6.77 6.93
CA ASN A 14 12.32 7.51 8.05
C ASN A 14 12.04 9.03 7.94
N GLU A 15 10.80 9.39 7.58
CA GLU A 15 10.32 10.76 7.36
C GLU A 15 10.94 11.52 6.16
N ILE A 16 11.79 10.86 5.36
CA ILE A 16 12.33 11.41 4.12
C ILE A 16 11.39 11.04 2.97
N ASP A 17 10.91 12.02 2.20
CA ASP A 17 10.12 11.82 0.98
C ASP A 17 10.98 11.10 -0.07
N ILE A 18 10.47 9.99 -0.63
CA ILE A 18 11.21 9.17 -1.59
C ILE A 18 10.41 8.93 -2.87
N ASP A 19 11.16 8.76 -3.96
CA ASP A 19 10.61 8.18 -5.18
C ASP A 19 10.39 6.67 -5.03
N PHE A 20 9.48 6.15 -5.83
CA PHE A 20 9.09 4.74 -5.82
C PHE A 20 8.75 4.25 -7.23
N ILE A 21 8.89 2.95 -7.42
CA ILE A 21 8.54 2.28 -8.66
C ILE A 21 7.05 1.92 -8.61
N LEU A 22 6.36 2.19 -9.71
CA LEU A 22 4.96 1.83 -9.89
C LEU A 22 4.86 0.68 -10.88
N VAL A 23 4.24 -0.42 -10.46
CA VAL A 23 3.93 -1.55 -11.33
C VAL A 23 2.41 -1.67 -11.40
N ARG A 24 1.85 -1.47 -12.59
CA ARG A 24 0.41 -1.67 -12.79
C ARG A 24 0.12 -3.17 -12.74
N TYR A 25 -0.82 -3.55 -11.90
CA TYR A 25 -1.30 -4.92 -11.85
C TYR A 25 -2.43 -5.11 -12.87
N ILE A 26 -2.38 -6.20 -13.61
CA ILE A 26 -3.45 -6.56 -14.55
C ILE A 26 -4.64 -7.00 -13.71
N LEU A 27 -5.76 -6.27 -13.84
CA LEU A 27 -6.99 -6.61 -13.15
C LEU A 27 -7.59 -7.89 -13.76
N ASP A 28 -8.09 -8.75 -12.89
CA ASP A 28 -8.91 -9.90 -13.28
C ASP A 28 -10.23 -9.41 -13.90
N GLU A 29 -10.84 -10.23 -14.76
CA GLU A 29 -12.14 -9.98 -15.38
C GLU A 29 -13.28 -9.81 -14.34
N HIS A 30 -13.04 -10.25 -13.11
CA HIS A 30 -13.92 -10.10 -11.97
C HIS A 30 -13.80 -8.74 -11.25
N CYS A 31 -12.86 -7.86 -11.61
CA CYS A 31 -12.64 -6.55 -10.98
C CYS A 31 -13.04 -5.38 -11.90
N GLN A 32 -14.25 -5.45 -12.48
CA GLN A 32 -14.72 -4.47 -13.48
C GLN A 32 -15.01 -3.07 -12.90
N ASP A 33 -15.21 -2.98 -11.59
CA ASP A 33 -15.51 -1.76 -10.84
C ASP A 33 -14.25 -1.02 -10.36
N VAL A 34 -13.05 -1.56 -10.62
CA VAL A 34 -11.78 -0.97 -10.20
C VAL A 34 -11.12 -0.24 -11.36
N ASN A 35 -10.93 1.08 -11.24
CA ASN A 35 -10.25 1.88 -12.28
C ASN A 35 -8.76 1.52 -12.45
N GLY A 36 -8.14 0.91 -11.45
CA GLY A 36 -6.79 0.39 -11.53
C GLY A 36 -6.27 -0.18 -10.20
N ARG A 37 -5.35 -1.14 -10.30
CA ARG A 37 -4.56 -1.66 -9.18
C ARG A 37 -3.07 -1.48 -9.50
N TYR A 38 -2.32 -1.03 -8.51
CA TYR A 38 -0.90 -0.73 -8.65
C TYR A 38 -0.14 -1.25 -7.44
N PHE A 39 1.05 -1.80 -7.68
CA PHE A 39 2.04 -2.02 -6.64
C PHE A 39 2.97 -0.82 -6.58
N ILE A 40 3.17 -0.32 -5.36
CA ILE A 40 4.20 0.65 -5.04
C ILE A 40 5.37 -0.15 -4.47
N GLN A 41 6.48 -0.22 -5.21
CA GLN A 41 7.63 -1.01 -4.83
C GLN A 41 8.69 -0.13 -4.15
N TYR A 42 9.18 -0.63 -3.01
CA TYR A 42 10.31 -0.08 -2.28
C TYR A 42 11.29 -1.20 -1.97
N GLU A 43 12.55 -1.02 -2.36
CA GLU A 43 13.61 -1.96 -2.05
C GLU A 43 14.21 -1.64 -0.68
N TYR A 44 14.16 -2.62 0.22
CA TYR A 44 14.68 -2.46 1.57
C TYR A 44 16.20 -2.24 1.57
N LYS A 45 16.62 -1.10 2.13
CA LYS A 45 18.04 -0.77 2.28
C LYS A 45 18.61 -1.16 3.65
N LYS A 46 19.49 -2.17 3.67
CA LYS A 46 20.06 -2.71 4.92
C LYS A 46 20.79 -1.66 5.77
N GLU A 47 21.41 -0.67 5.14
CA GLU A 47 22.11 0.42 5.83
C GLU A 47 21.23 1.25 6.77
N TYR A 48 19.92 1.32 6.51
CA TYR A 48 18.98 2.09 7.33
C TYR A 48 18.51 1.34 8.58
N LYS A 49 18.95 0.09 8.81
CA LYS A 49 18.53 -0.76 9.93
C LYS A 49 16.99 -0.77 10.06
N LYS A 50 16.45 -0.33 11.20
CA LYS A 50 15.00 -0.20 11.39
C LYS A 50 14.47 0.95 10.53
N GLN A 51 13.56 0.63 9.62
CA GLN A 51 12.95 1.61 8.73
C GLN A 51 11.48 1.81 9.08
N LYS A 52 11.06 3.07 9.17
CA LYS A 52 9.65 3.44 9.23
C LYS A 52 9.21 3.85 7.83
N ILE A 53 8.41 3.01 7.19
CA ILE A 53 7.83 3.27 5.87
C ILE A 53 6.42 3.82 6.08
N ARG A 54 6.12 4.95 5.44
CA ARG A 54 4.81 5.59 5.48
C ARG A 54 4.37 5.92 4.05
N CYS A 55 3.25 5.34 3.63
CA CYS A 55 2.53 5.75 2.42
C CYS A 55 1.38 6.67 2.84
N CYS A 56 1.16 7.80 2.15
CA CYS A 56 0.03 8.68 2.46
C CYS A 56 -0.55 9.39 1.25
N LEU A 57 -1.77 9.91 1.44
CA LEU A 57 -2.51 10.76 0.51
C LEU A 57 -2.61 12.17 1.12
N PRO A 58 -1.66 13.08 0.83
CA PRO A 58 -1.63 14.41 1.48
C PRO A 58 -2.87 15.26 1.21
N SER A 59 -3.62 14.94 0.14
CA SER A 59 -4.83 15.64 -0.28
C SER A 59 -6.09 15.22 0.50
N ILE A 60 -6.04 14.13 1.27
CA ILE A 60 -7.15 13.67 2.11
C ILE A 60 -6.81 13.97 3.56
N LYS A 61 -7.70 14.70 4.25
CA LYS A 61 -7.56 15.03 5.68
C LYS A 61 -8.43 14.13 6.57
N GLU A 62 -9.39 13.44 5.97
CA GLU A 62 -10.25 12.48 6.66
C GLU A 62 -9.45 11.23 7.04
N GLU A 63 -9.82 10.63 8.17
CA GLU A 63 -9.31 9.32 8.53
C GLU A 63 -9.88 8.28 7.57
N GLY A 64 -9.07 7.30 7.21
CA GLY A 64 -9.52 6.19 6.38
C GLY A 64 -10.16 5.08 7.23
N ASP A 65 -11.03 4.31 6.60
CA ASP A 65 -11.66 3.16 7.24
C ASP A 65 -10.79 1.91 7.07
N ILE A 66 -10.59 1.17 8.15
CA ILE A 66 -9.92 -0.13 8.10
C ILE A 66 -10.85 -1.11 7.34
N GLU A 67 -10.31 -1.79 6.33
CA GLU A 67 -11.09 -2.77 5.57
C GLU A 67 -11.46 -3.98 6.45
N SER A 68 -12.70 -4.45 6.30
CA SER A 68 -13.21 -5.61 7.03
C SER A 68 -12.77 -6.95 6.40
N GLY A 69 -12.83 -8.02 7.19
CA GLY A 69 -12.56 -9.38 6.71
C GLY A 69 -11.07 -9.75 6.80
N GLU A 70 -10.54 -10.33 5.74
CA GLU A 70 -9.14 -10.79 5.68
C GLU A 70 -8.13 -9.68 5.36
N ARG A 71 -8.58 -8.47 5.03
CA ARG A 71 -7.73 -7.34 4.58
C ARG A 71 -7.57 -6.25 5.64
N GLN A 72 -7.47 -6.60 6.91
CA GLN A 72 -7.36 -5.64 8.02
C GLN A 72 -6.07 -4.80 7.96
N GLU A 73 -5.11 -5.23 7.14
CA GLU A 73 -3.89 -4.51 6.80
C GLU A 73 -4.08 -3.41 5.73
N ALA A 74 -5.31 -3.20 5.24
CA ALA A 74 -5.66 -2.18 4.28
C ALA A 74 -6.57 -1.09 4.88
N THR A 75 -6.36 0.13 4.41
CA THR A 75 -7.14 1.31 4.78
C THR A 75 -7.73 1.94 3.53
N SER A 76 -9.02 2.26 3.56
CA SER A 76 -9.73 2.89 2.47
C SER A 76 -10.06 4.34 2.76
N PHE A 77 -9.91 5.16 1.73
CA PHE A 77 -10.24 6.56 1.71
C PHE A 77 -11.37 6.79 0.72
N TYR A 78 -12.32 7.62 1.09
CA TYR A 78 -13.51 7.89 0.32
C TYR A 78 -13.64 9.38 0.06
N LYS A 79 -14.01 9.73 -1.17
CA LYS A 79 -14.45 11.08 -1.51
C LYS A 79 -15.44 11.02 -2.67
N ASP A 80 -16.62 11.60 -2.48
CA ASP A 80 -17.72 11.53 -3.45
C ASP A 80 -18.00 10.07 -3.87
N PHE A 81 -17.88 9.75 -5.16
CA PHE A 81 -18.05 8.39 -5.70
C PHE A 81 -16.73 7.63 -5.86
N THR A 82 -15.64 8.11 -5.27
CA THR A 82 -14.30 7.52 -5.38
C THR A 82 -13.92 6.80 -4.09
N LYS A 83 -13.48 5.54 -4.21
CA LYS A 83 -12.79 4.78 -3.16
C LYS A 83 -11.35 4.53 -3.58
N LEU A 84 -10.40 4.76 -2.67
CA LEU A 84 -9.01 4.34 -2.83
C LEU A 84 -8.58 3.54 -1.62
N THR A 85 -8.16 2.30 -1.84
CA THR A 85 -7.67 1.41 -0.78
C THR A 85 -6.15 1.28 -0.87
N ILE A 86 -5.47 1.49 0.25
CA ILE A 86 -4.03 1.29 0.40
C ILE A 86 -3.83 0.15 1.39
N GLY A 87 -3.23 -0.94 0.92
CA GLY A 87 -2.82 -2.08 1.75
C GLY A 87 -1.32 -2.27 1.74
N LYS A 88 -0.82 -3.05 2.71
CA LYS A 88 0.56 -3.53 2.73
C LYS A 88 0.59 -5.00 2.33
N GLU A 89 1.50 -5.35 1.44
CA GLU A 89 1.82 -6.73 1.12
C GLU A 89 3.31 -6.91 1.44
N ALA A 90 3.63 -7.88 2.29
CA ALA A 90 5.01 -8.22 2.61
C ALA A 90 5.24 -9.67 2.22
N SER A 91 6.08 -9.90 1.21
CA SER A 91 6.60 -11.23 0.92
C SER A 91 7.83 -11.48 1.80
N LEU A 92 7.67 -12.23 2.88
CA LEU A 92 8.80 -12.75 3.66
C LEU A 92 9.31 -14.03 2.98
N GLY A 93 10.25 -13.89 2.04
CA GLY A 93 10.95 -15.03 1.45
C GLY A 93 10.05 -16.07 0.76
N THR A 94 10.65 -17.18 0.32
CA THR A 94 9.90 -18.30 -0.25
C THR A 94 9.22 -19.12 0.85
N TYR A 95 8.10 -19.76 0.48
CA TYR A 95 7.27 -20.64 1.32
C TYR A 95 8.05 -21.73 2.07
N GLU A 96 9.27 -22.07 1.63
CA GLU A 96 10.13 -23.08 2.26
C GLU A 96 11.05 -22.52 3.36
N GLU A 97 11.30 -21.20 3.38
CA GLU A 97 12.22 -20.57 4.36
C GLU A 97 11.50 -20.03 5.61
N CYS A 98 10.21 -19.71 5.51
CA CYS A 98 9.46 -19.11 6.60
C CYS A 98 8.38 -20.08 7.08
N GLY A 99 8.78 -21.00 7.98
CA GLY A 99 7.83 -21.77 8.77
C GLY A 99 6.80 -20.83 9.43
N TYR A 100 5.55 -21.31 9.52
CA TYR A 100 4.37 -20.54 9.94
C TYR A 100 4.66 -19.43 10.97
N ASP A 101 4.75 -18.19 10.53
CA ASP A 101 4.75 -17.05 11.44
C ASP A 101 3.32 -16.50 11.54
N TYR A 102 2.58 -17.07 12.49
CA TYR A 102 1.27 -16.58 12.94
C TYR A 102 1.38 -15.44 13.97
N SER A 103 2.53 -14.78 14.12
CA SER A 103 2.69 -13.72 15.11
C SER A 103 2.84 -12.34 14.50
N GLY A 104 1.74 -11.86 13.91
CA GLY A 104 1.43 -10.45 14.02
C GLY A 104 1.16 -10.11 15.48
N SER A 105 2.20 -9.69 16.19
CA SER A 105 2.13 -9.07 17.53
C SER A 105 2.90 -7.77 17.55
#